data_AF-A0A9X9A6D4-F1
#
_entry.id   AF-A0A9X9A6D4-F1
#
_cell.length_a   1.000
_cell.length_b   1.000
_cell.length_c   1.000
_cell.angle_alpha   90.00
_cell.angle_beta   90.00
_cell.angle_gamma   90.00
#
_symmetry.space_group_name_H-M   'P 1'
#
loop_
_entity.id
_entity.type
_entity.pdbx_description
1 polymer ?
#
loop_
_entity_poly.entity_id
_entity_poly.type
_entity_poly.pdbx_seq_one_letter_code
_entity_poly.pdbx_strand_id
1 'polypeptide(L)'
;ADIIACSLGPNVGDWLLTSVLDVALEFAVKEGRNGLGTPIFWAVSNGEFPVEQDEVCAHPNTIAVGRSTRQDKEDGSAFGPELDLLAPGVNVYSTDVRGGYTSSTGTSFAAPCAAGIGALVLSVNPHLGWQQVREVILSTCDKIGGVNYD
;
A
#
# COMPACT_ATOMS: atom_id res chain seq x y z
N ALA A 1 1.86 -15.43 -7.01
CA ALA A 1 2.71 -14.28 -6.65
C ALA A 1 2.92 -14.29 -5.14
N ASP A 2 4.05 -13.80 -4.64
CA ASP A 2 4.29 -13.70 -3.19
C ASP A 2 3.84 -12.36 -2.61
N ILE A 3 3.83 -11.30 -3.42
CA ILE A 3 3.35 -9.97 -3.07
C ILE A 3 2.55 -9.46 -4.27
N ILE A 4 1.48 -8.69 -4.02
CA ILE A 4 0.78 -7.90 -5.04
C ILE A 4 0.92 -6.42 -4.67
N ALA A 5 1.30 -5.60 -5.66
CA ALA A 5 1.34 -4.15 -5.54
C ALA A 5 0.39 -3.54 -6.57
N CYS A 6 -0.61 -2.81 -6.08
CA CYS A 6 -1.62 -2.14 -6.87
C CYS A 6 -1.43 -0.63 -6.78
N SER A 7 -1.10 0.00 -7.91
CA SER A 7 -0.91 1.44 -8.02
C SER A 7 -1.95 2.05 -8.96
N LEU A 8 -3.21 1.78 -8.66
CA LEU A 8 -4.36 2.11 -9.49
C LEU A 8 -5.58 2.41 -8.61
N GLY A 9 -6.49 3.20 -9.15
CA GLY A 9 -7.70 3.63 -8.45
C GLY A 9 -8.19 4.94 -9.04
N PRO A 10 -9.35 5.44 -8.60
CA PRO A 10 -9.82 6.75 -8.99
C PRO A 10 -8.92 7.86 -8.42
N ASN A 11 -8.83 8.99 -9.12
CA ASN A 11 -8.22 10.22 -8.57
C ASN A 11 -9.21 11.03 -7.69
N VAL A 12 -10.27 10.39 -7.21
CA VAL A 12 -11.27 10.94 -6.29
C VAL A 12 -11.33 10.06 -5.03
N GLY A 13 -12.08 10.47 -4.00
CA GLY A 13 -12.22 9.70 -2.78
C GLY A 13 -13.04 8.41 -2.95
N ASP A 14 -14.03 8.42 -3.85
CA ASP A 14 -15.01 7.34 -3.92
C ASP A 14 -14.58 6.21 -4.87
N TRP A 15 -14.42 4.99 -4.33
CA TRP A 15 -14.31 3.77 -5.13
C TRP A 15 -15.18 2.65 -4.56
N LEU A 16 -16.27 2.34 -5.26
CA LEU A 16 -17.15 1.21 -4.92
C LEU A 16 -16.45 -0.13 -5.22
N LEU A 17 -16.39 -1.01 -4.21
CA LEU A 17 -15.85 -2.35 -4.35
C LEU A 17 -16.86 -3.23 -5.11
N THR A 18 -16.42 -3.76 -6.24
CA THR A 18 -17.24 -4.72 -7.00
C THR A 18 -17.15 -6.11 -6.36
N SER A 19 -18.23 -6.90 -6.45
CA SER A 19 -18.24 -8.28 -5.95
C SER A 19 -17.15 -9.17 -6.57
N VAL A 20 -16.81 -8.92 -7.84
CA VAL A 20 -15.73 -9.66 -8.53
C VAL A 20 -14.37 -9.33 -7.92
N LEU A 21 -14.12 -8.05 -7.62
CA LEU A 21 -12.88 -7.62 -6.99
C LEU A 21 -12.80 -8.11 -5.55
N ASP A 22 -13.90 -8.06 -4.79
CA ASP A 22 -13.98 -8.59 -3.42
C ASP A 22 -13.60 -10.08 -3.36
N VAL A 23 -14.23 -10.91 -4.21
CA VAL A 23 -13.89 -12.33 -4.32
C VAL A 23 -12.42 -12.54 -4.73
N ALA A 24 -11.87 -11.68 -5.59
CA ALA A 24 -10.46 -11.77 -5.98
C ALA A 24 -9.51 -11.41 -4.82
N LEU A 25 -9.83 -10.39 -4.01
CA LEU A 25 -9.09 -10.02 -2.81
C LEU A 25 -9.11 -11.17 -1.81
N GLU A 26 -10.29 -11.73 -1.53
CA GLU A 26 -10.44 -12.89 -0.65
C GLU A 26 -9.63 -14.09 -1.13
N PHE A 27 -9.71 -14.42 -2.42
CA PHE A 27 -8.96 -15.53 -2.99
C PHE A 27 -7.44 -15.32 -2.83
N ALA A 28 -6.94 -14.12 -3.10
CA ALA A 28 -5.52 -13.81 -2.99
C ALA A 28 -5.00 -13.97 -1.55
N VAL A 29 -5.76 -13.54 -0.53
CA VAL A 29 -5.36 -13.65 0.88
C VAL A 29 -5.66 -15.00 1.51
N LYS A 30 -6.54 -15.83 0.93
CA LYS A 30 -6.83 -17.19 1.42
C LYS A 30 -5.97 -18.25 0.75
N GLU A 31 -5.92 -18.24 -0.57
CA GLU A 31 -5.31 -19.33 -1.36
C GLU A 31 -3.86 -19.02 -1.79
N GLY A 32 -3.50 -17.73 -1.79
CA GLY A 32 -2.15 -17.29 -2.12
C GLY A 32 -1.08 -17.99 -1.30
N ARG A 33 0.08 -18.21 -1.91
CA ARG A 33 1.28 -18.75 -1.21
C ARG A 33 0.99 -20.04 -0.43
N ASN A 34 0.32 -21.00 -1.07
CA ASN A 34 -0.06 -22.30 -0.49
C ASN A 34 -0.89 -22.17 0.81
N GLY A 35 -1.82 -21.21 0.85
CA GLY A 35 -2.70 -20.98 2.01
C GLY A 35 -2.17 -19.98 3.04
N LEU A 36 -0.96 -19.41 2.84
CA LEU A 36 -0.43 -18.34 3.70
C LEU A 36 -1.02 -16.96 3.38
N GLY A 37 -1.63 -16.83 2.20
CA GLY A 37 -2.16 -15.59 1.67
C GLY A 37 -1.10 -14.68 1.07
N THR A 38 -1.49 -13.96 0.02
CA THR A 38 -0.66 -12.95 -0.64
C THR A 38 -0.98 -11.58 -0.05
N PRO A 39 -0.05 -10.86 0.60
CA PRO A 39 -0.27 -9.49 1.01
C PRO A 39 -0.42 -8.57 -0.21
N ILE A 40 -1.39 -7.66 -0.14
CA ILE A 40 -1.83 -6.80 -1.24
C ILE A 40 -1.62 -5.35 -0.81
N PHE A 41 -0.59 -4.70 -1.33
CA PHE A 41 -0.30 -3.29 -1.06
C PHE A 41 -1.01 -2.44 -2.09
N TRP A 42 -1.85 -1.51 -1.63
CA TRP A 42 -2.69 -0.69 -2.50
C TRP A 42 -2.40 0.80 -2.29
N ALA A 43 -2.12 1.51 -3.37
CA ALA A 43 -1.93 2.96 -3.35
C ALA A 43 -3.27 3.66 -3.07
N VAL A 44 -3.36 4.44 -2.00
CA VAL A 44 -4.54 5.26 -1.74
C VAL A 44 -4.62 6.46 -2.69
N SER A 45 -5.73 7.19 -2.70
CA SER A 45 -5.90 8.38 -3.54
C SER A 45 -4.79 9.42 -3.34
N ASN A 46 -4.43 10.11 -4.42
CA ASN A 46 -3.42 11.17 -4.40
C ASN A 46 -3.92 12.49 -3.80
N GLY A 47 -5.23 12.61 -3.54
CA GLY A 47 -5.85 13.76 -2.88
C GLY A 47 -6.23 13.46 -1.43
N GLU A 48 -6.45 14.53 -0.65
CA GLU A 48 -6.82 14.48 0.77
C GLU A 48 -8.29 14.08 0.95
N PHE A 49 -8.58 12.79 0.77
CA PHE A 49 -9.88 12.18 1.02
C PHE A 49 -9.77 11.15 2.15
N PRO A 50 -10.85 10.91 2.93
CA PRO A 50 -10.91 9.77 3.84
C PRO A 50 -10.76 8.44 3.09
N VAL A 51 -9.88 7.54 3.55
CA VAL A 51 -9.69 6.21 2.94
C VAL A 51 -10.98 5.39 3.00
N GLU A 52 -11.83 5.56 4.02
CA GLU A 52 -13.15 4.92 4.13
C GLU A 52 -14.08 5.09 2.90
N GLN A 53 -13.84 6.12 2.06
CA GLN A 53 -14.62 6.37 0.83
C GLN A 53 -14.17 5.47 -0.34
N ASP A 54 -12.94 4.98 -0.31
CA ASP A 54 -12.40 4.02 -1.26
C ASP A 54 -12.55 2.62 -0.66
N GLU A 55 -13.64 1.93 -0.98
CA GLU A 55 -13.95 0.62 -0.43
C GLU A 55 -12.91 -0.44 -0.80
N VAL A 56 -12.08 -0.21 -1.83
CA VAL A 56 -10.99 -1.12 -2.19
C VAL A 56 -9.81 -0.92 -1.23
N CYS A 57 -9.37 0.31 -1.02
CA CYS A 57 -8.29 0.62 -0.09
C CYS A 57 -8.69 0.44 1.38
N ALA A 58 -9.95 0.72 1.73
CA ALA A 58 -10.49 0.47 3.07
C ALA A 58 -10.74 -1.02 3.35
N HIS A 59 -10.65 -1.88 2.33
CA HIS A 59 -10.93 -3.30 2.49
C HIS A 59 -9.90 -3.96 3.44
N PRO A 60 -10.34 -4.76 4.44
CA PRO A 60 -9.44 -5.33 5.45
C PRO A 60 -8.38 -6.29 4.89
N ASN A 61 -8.59 -6.83 3.69
CA ASN A 61 -7.62 -7.71 3.00
C ASN A 61 -6.58 -6.94 2.18
N THR A 62 -6.62 -5.61 2.17
CA THR A 62 -5.60 -4.77 1.56
C THR A 62 -4.74 -4.10 2.62
N ILE A 63 -3.59 -3.59 2.19
CA ILE A 63 -2.68 -2.76 2.97
C ILE A 63 -2.66 -1.40 2.28
N ALA A 64 -3.33 -0.41 2.87
CA ALA A 64 -3.50 0.93 2.30
C ALA A 64 -2.24 1.78 2.47
N VAL A 65 -1.62 2.19 1.35
CA VAL A 65 -0.34 2.89 1.33
C VAL A 65 -0.49 4.32 0.84
N GLY A 66 -0.28 5.28 1.74
CA GLY A 66 -0.16 6.70 1.44
C GLY A 66 1.28 7.13 1.16
N ARG A 67 1.48 8.41 0.83
CA ARG A 67 2.81 8.91 0.46
C ARG A 67 3.44 9.79 1.55
N SER A 68 4.74 9.60 1.74
CA SER A 68 5.60 10.49 2.51
C SER A 68 6.67 11.14 1.63
N THR A 69 7.21 12.24 2.16
CA THR A 69 8.38 12.95 1.66
C THR A 69 9.66 12.36 2.24
N ARG A 70 10.80 12.73 1.65
CA ARG A 70 12.15 12.40 2.18
C ARG A 70 12.51 13.11 3.49
N GLN A 71 11.62 13.95 4.03
CA GLN A 71 11.81 14.69 5.28
C GLN A 71 10.90 14.16 6.39
N ASP A 72 10.41 12.93 6.27
CA ASP A 72 9.50 12.30 7.25
C ASP A 72 8.26 13.15 7.51
N LYS A 73 7.61 13.51 6.41
CA LYS A 73 6.32 14.21 6.39
C LYS A 73 5.36 13.51 5.44
N GLU A 74 4.10 13.48 5.80
CA GLU A 74 2.97 13.30 4.91
C GLU A 74 2.98 14.31 3.75
N ASP A 75 2.32 13.98 2.63
CA ASP A 75 2.21 14.88 1.48
C ASP A 75 0.82 14.77 0.84
N GLY A 76 -0.24 15.07 1.59
CA GLY A 76 -1.59 15.28 1.03
C GLY A 76 -2.18 14.12 0.21
N SER A 77 -1.88 12.86 0.57
CA SER A 77 -2.65 11.70 0.11
C SER A 77 -3.88 11.46 0.99
N ALA A 78 -4.69 10.47 0.63
CA ALA A 78 -5.82 10.06 1.45
C ALA A 78 -5.38 9.70 2.89
N PHE A 79 -6.29 9.92 3.85
CA PHE A 79 -6.05 9.85 5.29
C PHE A 79 -7.19 9.11 6.00
N GLY A 80 -7.04 8.82 7.29
CA GLY A 80 -8.06 8.16 8.11
C GLY A 80 -7.57 6.86 8.73
N PRO A 81 -8.38 6.22 9.59
CA PRO A 81 -7.97 5.04 10.35
C PRO A 81 -7.75 3.80 9.48
N GLU A 82 -8.30 3.76 8.26
CA GLU A 82 -8.06 2.68 7.30
C GLU A 82 -6.71 2.82 6.57
N LEU A 83 -6.01 3.95 6.72
CA LEU A 83 -4.66 4.12 6.19
C LEU A 83 -3.66 3.31 7.03
N ASP A 84 -3.04 2.29 6.43
CA ASP A 84 -2.10 1.43 7.13
C ASP A 84 -0.74 2.10 7.37
N LEU A 85 -0.14 2.67 6.34
CA LEU A 85 1.17 3.28 6.44
C LEU A 85 1.43 4.32 5.35
N LEU A 86 2.46 5.11 5.58
CA LEU A 86 3.06 5.98 4.57
C LEU A 86 4.38 5.39 4.08
N ALA A 87 4.62 5.47 2.78
CA ALA A 87 5.89 5.11 2.17
C ALA A 87 6.39 6.22 1.22
N PRO A 88 7.69 6.27 0.88
CA PRO A 88 8.22 7.33 0.02
C PRO A 88 7.49 7.40 -1.32
N GLY A 89 6.83 8.53 -1.57
CA GLY A 89 6.05 8.74 -2.80
C GLY A 89 6.27 10.10 -3.44
N VAL A 90 7.17 10.93 -2.91
CA VAL A 90 7.46 12.27 -3.44
C VAL A 90 8.83 12.34 -4.09
N ASN A 91 8.88 12.76 -5.35
CA ASN A 91 10.09 12.82 -6.18
C ASN A 91 10.87 11.50 -6.23
N VAL A 92 10.16 10.37 -6.29
CA VAL A 92 10.76 9.03 -6.37
C VAL A 92 11.43 8.85 -7.72
N TYR A 93 12.73 8.55 -7.71
CA TYR A 93 13.53 8.31 -8.91
C TYR A 93 13.44 6.83 -9.31
N SER A 94 12.98 6.56 -10.54
CA SER A 94 12.79 5.20 -11.03
C SER A 94 13.09 5.09 -12.53
N THR A 95 13.17 3.86 -13.02
CA THR A 95 13.42 3.54 -14.44
C THR A 95 12.25 4.00 -15.31
N ASP A 96 12.56 4.56 -16.48
CA ASP A 96 11.55 4.95 -17.48
C ASP A 96 11.47 3.94 -18.63
N VAL A 97 10.27 3.75 -19.18
CA VAL A 97 10.00 2.83 -20.29
C VAL A 97 10.74 3.20 -21.58
N ARG A 98 11.13 4.47 -21.74
CA ARG A 98 11.94 4.97 -22.86
C ARG A 98 13.45 4.82 -22.62
N GLY A 99 13.84 4.17 -21.52
CA GLY A 99 15.21 4.06 -21.05
C GLY A 99 15.61 5.20 -20.13
N GLY A 100 16.67 4.97 -19.32
CA GLY A 100 17.12 5.93 -18.31
C GLY A 100 16.21 5.97 -17.09
N TYR A 101 16.17 7.12 -16.44
CA TYR A 101 15.49 7.32 -15.16
C TYR A 101 14.77 8.66 -15.12
N THR A 102 13.66 8.71 -14.39
CA THR A 102 12.86 9.91 -14.16
C THR A 102 12.40 9.98 -12.72
N SER A 103 12.05 11.18 -12.26
CA SER A 103 11.45 11.41 -10.94
C SER A 103 9.97 11.74 -11.10
N SER A 104 9.14 11.15 -10.24
CA SER A 104 7.71 11.45 -10.20
C SER A 104 7.18 11.38 -8.76
N THR A 105 5.98 11.92 -8.56
CA THR A 105 5.29 11.96 -7.26
C THR A 105 3.94 11.28 -7.37
N GLY A 106 3.59 10.49 -6.37
CA GLY A 106 2.28 9.88 -6.20
C GLY A 106 2.31 8.68 -5.26
N THR A 107 1.16 8.31 -4.71
CA THR A 107 0.97 7.08 -3.93
C THR A 107 1.26 5.84 -4.78
N SER A 108 1.13 5.93 -6.11
CA SER A 108 1.56 4.93 -7.08
C SER A 108 3.06 4.59 -7.01
N PHE A 109 3.88 5.43 -6.40
CA PHE A 109 5.29 5.15 -6.13
C PHE A 109 5.52 4.67 -4.69
N ALA A 110 4.65 5.06 -3.76
CA ALA A 110 4.69 4.62 -2.37
C ALA A 110 4.30 3.14 -2.22
N ALA A 111 3.22 2.69 -2.87
CA ALA A 111 2.76 1.30 -2.81
C ALA A 111 3.83 0.26 -3.23
N PRO A 112 4.54 0.40 -4.37
CA PRO A 112 5.62 -0.53 -4.71
C PRO A 112 6.82 -0.44 -3.76
N CYS A 113 7.12 0.72 -3.15
CA CYS A 113 8.13 0.80 -2.10
C CYS A 113 7.75 -0.03 -0.86
N ALA A 114 6.51 0.09 -0.38
CA ALA A 114 6.00 -0.70 0.74
C ALA A 114 5.95 -2.21 0.40
N ALA A 115 5.51 -2.55 -0.81
CA ALA A 115 5.51 -3.94 -1.30
C ALA A 115 6.93 -4.54 -1.34
N GLY A 116 7.95 -3.73 -1.68
CA GLY A 116 9.35 -4.13 -1.60
C GLY A 116 9.78 -4.49 -0.17
N ILE A 117 9.35 -3.73 0.84
CA ILE A 117 9.58 -4.07 2.25
C ILE A 117 8.86 -5.38 2.62
N GLY A 118 7.61 -5.57 2.18
CA GLY A 118 6.90 -6.84 2.34
C GLY A 118 7.66 -8.03 1.75
N ALA A 119 8.24 -7.87 0.56
CA ALA A 119 9.08 -8.88 -0.06
C ALA A 119 10.35 -9.18 0.77
N LEU A 120 10.99 -8.15 1.35
CA LEU A 120 12.14 -8.34 2.23
C LEU A 120 11.77 -9.11 3.51
N VAL A 121 10.64 -8.78 4.13
CA VAL A 121 10.10 -9.51 5.30
C VAL A 121 9.93 -11.00 4.95
N LEU A 122 9.30 -11.29 3.81
CA LEU A 122 9.11 -12.67 3.34
C LEU A 122 10.41 -13.36 2.93
N SER A 123 11.42 -12.61 2.48
CA SER A 123 12.74 -13.19 2.15
C SER A 123 13.46 -13.71 3.40
N VAL A 124 13.22 -13.08 4.56
CA VAL A 124 13.76 -13.50 5.85
C VAL A 124 12.97 -14.67 6.42
N ASN A 125 11.63 -14.60 6.34
CA ASN A 125 10.76 -15.69 6.77
C ASN A 125 9.62 -15.95 5.77
N PRO A 126 9.79 -16.92 4.85
CA PRO A 126 8.80 -17.22 3.83
C PRO A 126 7.56 -17.95 4.37
N HIS A 127 7.51 -18.31 5.65
CA HIS A 127 6.37 -18.99 6.26
C HIS A 127 5.38 -18.02 6.94
N LEU A 128 5.65 -16.72 6.94
CA LEU A 128 4.71 -15.73 7.44
C LEU A 128 3.46 -15.68 6.57
N GLY A 129 2.30 -15.67 7.21
CA GLY A 129 1.03 -15.35 6.59
C GLY A 129 0.93 -13.85 6.27
N TRP A 130 0.05 -13.48 5.34
CA TRP A 130 -0.09 -12.08 4.90
C TRP A 130 -0.38 -11.09 6.05
N GLN A 131 -1.20 -11.51 7.04
CA GLN A 131 -1.50 -10.69 8.23
C GLN A 131 -0.26 -10.47 9.09
N GLN A 132 0.59 -11.48 9.22
CA GLN A 132 1.84 -11.37 9.98
C GLN A 132 2.82 -10.44 9.25
N VAL A 133 2.84 -10.44 7.91
CA VAL A 133 3.62 -9.47 7.12
C VAL A 133 3.12 -8.05 7.38
N ARG A 134 1.79 -7.82 7.34
CA ARG A 134 1.19 -6.53 7.68
C ARG A 134 1.58 -6.10 9.09
N GLU A 135 1.42 -6.97 10.08
CA GLU A 135 1.72 -6.68 11.49
C GLU A 135 3.20 -6.35 11.73
N VAL A 136 4.13 -7.12 11.12
CA VAL A 136 5.57 -6.82 11.20
C VAL A 136 5.88 -5.43 10.65
N ILE A 137 5.28 -5.06 9.51
CA ILE A 137 5.49 -3.74 8.92
C ILE A 137 4.90 -2.64 9.82
N LEU A 138 3.64 -2.77 10.23
CA LEU A 138 2.95 -1.75 11.02
C LEU A 138 3.59 -1.53 12.39
N SER A 139 3.99 -2.61 13.07
CA SER A 139 4.63 -2.52 14.39
C SER A 139 6.05 -1.96 14.37
N THR A 140 6.66 -1.83 13.19
CA THR A 140 8.04 -1.34 13.02
C THR A 140 8.15 -0.06 12.21
N CYS A 141 7.02 0.50 11.74
CA CYS A 141 7.00 1.80 11.09
C CYS A 141 7.47 2.89 12.06
N ASP A 142 8.31 3.80 11.54
CA ASP A 142 8.66 5.01 12.28
C ASP A 142 7.49 6.00 12.26
N LYS A 143 7.36 6.76 13.35
CA LYS A 143 6.38 7.82 13.47
C LYS A 143 6.95 9.09 12.85
N ILE A 144 6.29 9.57 11.80
CA ILE A 144 6.66 10.75 11.03
C ILE A 144 5.70 11.93 11.30
N GLY A 145 6.09 13.15 10.94
CA GLY A 145 5.47 14.36 11.51
C GLY A 145 3.97 14.53 11.27
N GLY A 146 3.28 15.21 12.20
CA GLY A 146 1.96 15.83 11.99
C GLY A 146 0.75 14.90 11.92
N VAL A 147 0.95 13.59 11.81
CA VAL A 147 -0.13 12.60 11.69
C VAL A 147 -0.52 12.07 13.07
N ASN A 148 -1.82 11.90 13.31
CA ASN A 148 -2.31 11.20 14.49
C ASN A 148 -2.18 9.69 14.24
N TYR A 149 -1.49 9.01 15.14
CA TYR A 149 -1.36 7.57 15.15
C TYR A 149 -2.33 7.00 16.18
N ASP A 150 -3.13 6.01 15.79
CA ASP A 150 -3.94 5.23 16.73
C ASP A 150 -3.06 4.27 17.56
#